data_AF-A0A1V6H9Q2-F1
#
_entry.id   AF-A0A1V6H9Q2-F1
#
_cell.length_a   1.000
_cell.length_b   1.000
_cell.length_c   1.000
_cell.angle_alpha   90.00
_cell.angle_beta   90.00
_cell.angle_gamma   90.00
#
_symmetry.space_group_name_H-M   'P 1'
#
loop_
_entity.id
_entity.type
_entity.pdbx_description
1 polymer ?
#
loop_
_entity_poly.entity_id
_entity_poly.type
_entity_poly.pdbx_seq_one_letter_code
_entity_poly.pdbx_strand_id
1 'polypeptide(L)'
;MKKILTLLFVAIISLNGLLANPVTPERAKQTAANFLVQKATVSVNANKNLKMLKAPSLAQVGDELTVQNHQFFVFNHGNNNGYVIVSADDRALPILGYADEGNFDPNTIPPNMQKWLEGYKAEIRWAVENNIEQSPEILAKWQALENQNPAKATNATSAVAALCATKWNQSPYYNALCPYDNTYGERTVTGCVATAMAQVMKY
;
A
#
# COMPACT_ATOMS: atom_id res chain seq x y z
N MET A 1 -37.94 30.43 -17.89
CA MET A 1 -37.52 30.25 -16.47
C MET A 1 -37.28 28.78 -16.11
N LYS A 2 -38.25 27.86 -16.27
CA LYS A 2 -38.05 26.43 -15.91
C LYS A 2 -36.84 25.76 -16.60
N LYS A 3 -36.63 25.99 -17.90
CA LYS A 3 -35.49 25.41 -18.66
C LYS A 3 -34.10 25.93 -18.23
N ILE A 4 -34.04 27.19 -17.77
CA ILE A 4 -32.80 27.80 -17.25
C ILE A 4 -32.48 27.20 -15.86
N LEU A 5 -33.50 26.99 -15.03
CA LEU A 5 -33.34 26.29 -13.75
C LEU A 5 -32.84 24.85 -13.93
N THR A 6 -33.36 24.12 -14.93
CA THR A 6 -32.92 22.73 -15.20
C THR A 6 -31.47 22.67 -15.68
N LEU A 7 -31.03 23.61 -16.52
CA LEU A 7 -29.64 23.71 -16.98
C LEU A 7 -28.67 24.06 -15.83
N LEU A 8 -29.06 24.97 -14.93
CA LEU A 8 -28.29 25.30 -13.73
C LEU A 8 -28.16 24.10 -12.78
N PHE A 9 -29.24 23.31 -12.62
CA PHE A 9 -29.23 22.13 -11.75
C PHE A 9 -28.30 21.03 -12.28
N VAL A 10 -28.28 20.81 -13.61
CA VAL A 10 -27.36 19.86 -14.25
C VAL A 10 -25.91 20.34 -14.17
N ALA A 11 -25.64 21.63 -14.34
CA ALA A 11 -24.31 22.21 -14.23
C ALA A 11 -23.70 22.10 -12.81
N ILE A 12 -24.52 22.27 -11.76
CA ILE A 12 -24.10 22.12 -10.35
C ILE A 12 -23.79 20.66 -10.01
N ILE A 13 -24.52 19.69 -10.57
CA ILE A 13 -24.26 18.26 -10.35
C ILE A 13 -22.98 17.81 -11.05
N SER A 14 -22.68 18.34 -12.24
CA SER A 14 -21.46 18.00 -12.99
C SER A 14 -20.16 18.60 -12.40
N LEU A 15 -20.25 19.59 -11.52
CA LEU A 15 -19.08 20.20 -10.85
C LEU A 15 -18.55 19.37 -9.66
N ASN A 16 -19.32 18.39 -9.17
CA ASN A 16 -18.91 17.55 -8.02
C ASN A 16 -18.05 16.33 -8.41
N GLY A 17 -17.80 16.11 -9.70
CA GLY A 17 -17.11 14.90 -10.20
C GLY A 17 -15.60 15.04 -10.39
N LEU A 18 -14.99 16.18 -10.07
CA LEU A 18 -13.61 16.50 -10.48
C LEU A 18 -12.68 16.95 -9.35
N LEU A 19 -13.16 16.97 -8.10
CA LEU A 19 -12.28 17.20 -6.96
C LEU A 19 -11.83 15.86 -6.42
N ALA A 20 -10.52 15.65 -6.42
CA ALA A 20 -9.91 14.52 -5.76
C ALA A 20 -10.27 14.56 -4.26
N ASN A 21 -10.78 13.44 -3.76
CA ASN A 21 -11.45 13.35 -2.47
C ASN A 21 -10.59 12.54 -1.49
N PRO A 22 -10.61 12.92 -0.19
CA PRO A 22 -10.10 12.04 0.85
C PRO A 22 -10.71 10.64 0.71
N VAL A 23 -9.86 9.61 0.76
CA VAL A 23 -10.28 8.22 0.69
C VAL A 23 -10.73 7.80 2.08
N THR A 24 -11.99 7.37 2.21
CA THR A 24 -12.51 6.89 3.49
C THR A 24 -11.88 5.54 3.86
N PRO A 25 -11.81 5.17 5.15
CA PRO A 25 -11.34 3.86 5.58
C PRO A 25 -12.07 2.70 4.89
N GLU A 26 -13.37 2.83 4.62
CA GLU A 26 -14.19 1.83 3.94
C GLU A 26 -13.78 1.68 2.46
N ARG A 27 -13.60 2.80 1.76
CA ARG A 27 -13.10 2.81 0.37
C ARG A 27 -11.71 2.18 0.31
N ALA A 28 -10.82 2.56 1.22
CA ALA A 28 -9.48 2.01 1.29
C ALA A 28 -9.48 0.49 1.54
N LYS A 29 -10.32 0.01 2.46
CA LYS A 29 -10.52 -1.42 2.74
C LYS A 29 -11.03 -2.18 1.51
N GLN A 30 -12.02 -1.62 0.81
CA GLN A 30 -12.55 -2.23 -0.41
C GLN A 30 -11.48 -2.29 -1.52
N THR A 31 -10.70 -1.22 -1.69
CA THR A 31 -9.56 -1.16 -2.61
C THR A 31 -8.52 -2.23 -2.30
N ALA A 32 -8.15 -2.42 -1.01
CA ALA A 32 -7.24 -3.49 -0.60
C ALA A 32 -7.79 -4.88 -0.93
N ALA A 33 -9.07 -5.12 -0.64
CA ALA A 33 -9.72 -6.41 -0.94
C ALA A 33 -9.74 -6.70 -2.45
N ASN A 34 -10.11 -5.71 -3.26
CA ASN A 34 -10.13 -5.84 -4.72
C ASN A 34 -8.72 -6.06 -5.29
N PHE A 35 -7.71 -5.38 -4.74
CA PHE A 35 -6.31 -5.58 -5.11
C PHE A 35 -5.87 -7.04 -4.87
N LEU A 36 -6.17 -7.61 -3.70
CA LEU A 36 -5.84 -9.00 -3.39
C LEU A 36 -6.54 -9.98 -4.33
N VAL A 37 -7.81 -9.74 -4.67
CA VAL A 37 -8.57 -10.57 -5.63
C VAL A 37 -7.96 -10.49 -7.04
N GLN A 38 -7.62 -9.30 -7.50
CA GLN A 38 -6.98 -9.11 -8.82
C GLN A 38 -5.62 -9.77 -8.87
N LYS A 39 -4.80 -9.59 -7.84
CA LYS A 39 -3.48 -10.21 -7.73
C LYS A 39 -3.56 -11.75 -7.73
N ALA A 40 -4.52 -12.32 -7.00
CA ALA A 40 -4.80 -13.75 -7.03
C ALA A 40 -5.26 -14.22 -8.42
N THR A 41 -6.01 -13.40 -9.14
CA THR A 41 -6.49 -13.72 -10.51
C THR A 41 -5.36 -13.62 -11.55
N VAL A 42 -4.44 -12.65 -11.40
CA VAL A 42 -3.23 -12.52 -12.26
C VAL A 42 -2.26 -13.69 -12.05
N SER A 43 -2.25 -14.30 -10.87
CA SER A 43 -1.44 -15.49 -10.57
C SER A 43 -2.05 -16.80 -11.07
N VAL A 44 -3.23 -16.78 -11.69
CA VAL A 44 -3.99 -17.99 -12.05
C VAL A 44 -4.52 -17.89 -13.49
N ASN A 45 -3.63 -18.13 -14.46
CA ASN A 45 -3.96 -18.92 -15.65
C ASN A 45 -3.80 -20.44 -15.38
N ALA A 46 -3.95 -20.85 -14.12
CA ALA A 46 -3.90 -22.22 -13.64
C ALA A 46 -5.13 -22.55 -12.79
N ASN A 47 -6.29 -22.69 -13.44
CA ASN A 47 -7.52 -23.32 -12.96
C ASN A 47 -8.32 -22.68 -11.80
N LYS A 48 -9.59 -22.39 -12.17
CA LYS A 48 -10.80 -22.11 -11.39
C LYS A 48 -10.85 -22.80 -10.01
N ASN A 49 -10.88 -22.01 -8.93
CA ASN A 49 -11.68 -22.20 -7.71
C ASN A 49 -11.39 -21.08 -6.68
N LEU A 50 -11.99 -19.89 -6.85
CA LEU A 50 -11.91 -18.81 -5.85
C LEU A 50 -13.09 -18.91 -4.89
N LYS A 51 -12.84 -19.36 -3.66
CA LYS A 51 -13.79 -19.20 -2.54
C LYS A 51 -13.64 -17.79 -1.97
N MET A 52 -14.74 -17.05 -1.85
CA MET A 52 -14.78 -15.86 -1.02
C MET A 52 -14.45 -16.25 0.42
N LEU A 53 -13.29 -15.83 0.90
CA LEU A 53 -13.02 -15.83 2.34
C LEU A 53 -13.75 -14.62 2.92
N LYS A 54 -14.63 -14.88 3.90
CA LYS A 54 -15.30 -13.84 4.70
C LYS A 54 -14.26 -12.83 5.16
N ALA A 55 -14.59 -11.54 4.99
CA ALA A 55 -13.79 -10.42 5.45
C ALA A 55 -13.27 -10.68 6.87
N PRO A 56 -11.95 -10.83 7.08
CA PRO A 56 -11.41 -10.78 8.42
C PRO A 56 -11.64 -9.36 8.95
N SER A 57 -12.17 -9.28 10.16
CA SER A 57 -12.31 -8.04 10.93
C SER A 57 -10.97 -7.31 10.93
N LEU A 58 -10.91 -6.17 10.24
CA LEU A 58 -9.78 -5.27 10.32
C LEU A 58 -9.94 -4.52 11.64
N ALA A 59 -9.21 -4.98 12.65
CA ALA A 59 -8.87 -4.14 13.78
C ALA A 59 -8.13 -2.94 13.19
N GLN A 60 -8.76 -1.78 13.31
CA GLN A 60 -8.17 -0.47 13.17
C GLN A 60 -7.01 -0.41 14.18
N VAL A 61 -5.77 -0.58 13.71
CA VAL A 61 -4.62 -0.56 14.62
C VAL A 61 -4.29 0.90 14.91
N GLY A 62 -4.69 1.34 16.11
CA GLY A 62 -4.45 2.66 16.67
C GLY A 62 -5.76 3.39 16.97
N ASP A 63 -6.27 3.18 18.19
CA ASP A 63 -7.30 4.04 18.75
C ASP A 63 -6.74 5.46 18.95
N GLU A 64 -7.59 6.44 18.66
CA GLU A 64 -7.46 7.87 18.91
C GLU A 64 -6.41 8.65 18.09
N LEU A 65 -6.88 9.33 17.04
CA LEU A 65 -7.08 10.79 17.06
C LEU A 65 -7.45 11.28 15.65
N THR A 66 -8.73 11.58 15.44
CA THR A 66 -9.31 12.34 14.32
C THR A 66 -9.05 11.80 12.90
N VAL A 67 -10.13 11.67 12.12
CA VAL A 67 -10.12 11.33 10.68
C VAL A 67 -9.34 12.36 9.83
N GLN A 68 -8.67 13.34 10.43
CA GLN A 68 -8.24 14.56 9.76
C GLN A 68 -6.80 14.59 9.23
N ASN A 69 -5.96 13.56 9.40
CA ASN A 69 -4.55 13.67 8.94
C ASN A 69 -3.85 12.35 8.54
N HIS A 70 -4.59 11.28 8.25
CA HIS A 70 -3.95 10.04 7.77
C HIS A 70 -3.63 10.16 6.27
N GLN A 71 -2.39 9.83 5.86
CA GLN A 71 -1.99 9.80 4.44
C GLN A 71 -2.12 8.41 3.80
N PHE A 72 -2.25 7.35 4.61
CA PHE A 72 -2.48 5.98 4.13
C PHE A 72 -3.11 5.09 5.22
N PHE A 73 -3.63 3.95 4.81
CA PHE A 73 -4.16 2.87 5.64
C PHE A 73 -3.36 1.59 5.40
N VAL A 74 -3.22 0.74 6.42
CA VAL A 74 -2.56 -0.57 6.30
C VAL A 74 -3.53 -1.67 6.71
N PHE A 75 -3.64 -2.70 5.89
CA PHE A 75 -4.56 -3.82 6.09
C PHE A 75 -3.81 -5.16 6.06
N ASN A 76 -3.75 -5.85 7.19
CA ASN A 76 -3.22 -7.21 7.26
C ASN A 76 -4.21 -8.20 6.63
N HIS A 77 -3.70 -9.09 5.78
CA HIS A 77 -4.40 -10.25 5.27
C HIS A 77 -4.13 -11.40 6.25
N GLY A 78 -5.09 -11.62 7.16
CA GLY A 78 -4.94 -12.46 8.36
C GLY A 78 -4.31 -13.83 8.12
N ASN A 79 -3.89 -14.49 9.21
CA ASN A 79 -3.07 -15.70 9.20
C ASN A 79 -1.70 -15.51 8.54
N ASN A 80 -1.08 -14.33 8.69
CA ASN A 80 0.28 -14.05 8.21
C ASN A 80 0.41 -14.12 6.68
N ASN A 81 -0.66 -13.81 5.95
CA ASN A 81 -0.73 -13.85 4.49
C ASN A 81 -0.47 -12.48 3.85
N GLY A 82 0.37 -11.67 4.51
CA GLY A 82 0.81 -10.38 4.02
C GLY A 82 -0.10 -9.23 4.41
N TYR A 83 0.12 -8.09 3.78
CA TYR A 83 -0.61 -6.86 4.05
C TYR A 83 -0.63 -5.96 2.82
N VAL A 84 -1.53 -4.98 2.82
CA VAL A 84 -1.68 -3.97 1.76
C VAL A 84 -1.68 -2.58 2.38
N ILE A 85 -0.91 -1.67 1.81
CA ILE A 85 -0.85 -0.24 2.17
C ILE A 85 -1.61 0.53 1.10
N VAL A 86 -2.65 1.25 1.49
CA VAL A 86 -3.57 1.97 0.60
C VAL A 86 -3.50 3.46 0.87
N SER A 87 -3.42 4.29 -0.18
CA SER A 87 -3.43 5.74 -0.01
C SER A 87 -4.73 6.23 0.62
N ALA A 88 -4.63 7.26 1.47
CA ALA A 88 -5.78 7.95 2.05
C ALA A 88 -6.26 9.15 1.21
N ASP A 89 -5.63 9.41 0.06
CA ASP A 89 -6.06 10.43 -0.89
C ASP A 89 -5.97 9.90 -2.33
N ASP A 90 -6.99 10.13 -3.14
CA ASP A 90 -7.06 9.57 -4.49
C ASP A 90 -6.22 10.36 -5.52
N ARG A 91 -5.58 11.47 -5.14
CA ARG A 91 -4.49 12.10 -5.92
C ARG A 91 -3.26 11.22 -6.05
N ALA A 92 -3.05 10.29 -5.11
CA ALA A 92 -1.92 9.37 -5.10
C ALA A 92 -2.31 7.96 -5.57
N LEU A 93 -1.31 7.11 -5.79
CA LEU A 93 -1.53 5.72 -6.18
C LEU A 93 -2.43 4.99 -5.19
N PRO A 94 -3.38 4.16 -5.64
CA PRO A 94 -4.28 3.45 -4.73
C PRO A 94 -3.53 2.49 -3.79
N ILE A 95 -2.56 1.73 -4.32
CA ILE A 95 -1.73 0.80 -3.55
C ILE A 95 -0.31 1.35 -3.47
N LEU A 96 0.13 1.71 -2.27
CA LEU A 96 1.48 2.23 -2.01
C LEU A 96 2.50 1.11 -1.78
N GLY A 97 2.03 -0.06 -1.34
CA GLY A 97 2.87 -1.23 -1.12
C GLY A 97 2.05 -2.43 -0.65
N TYR A 98 2.63 -3.61 -0.75
CA TYR A 98 2.04 -4.83 -0.21
C TYR A 98 3.14 -5.86 0.12
N ALA A 99 2.79 -6.84 0.93
CA ALA A 99 3.55 -8.07 1.12
C ALA A 99 2.67 -9.29 0.84
N ASP A 100 3.26 -10.39 0.36
CA ASP A 100 2.58 -11.67 0.11
C ASP A 100 2.47 -12.56 1.36
N GLU A 101 3.28 -12.27 2.36
CA GLU A 101 3.42 -13.04 3.59
C GLU A 101 3.79 -12.09 4.73
N GLY A 102 3.68 -12.57 5.96
CA GLY A 102 3.96 -11.75 7.14
C GLY A 102 2.73 -10.95 7.58
N ASN A 103 2.94 -10.09 8.57
CA ASN A 103 2.00 -9.06 8.99
C ASN A 103 2.75 -7.75 9.16
N PHE A 104 2.07 -6.65 8.94
CA PHE A 104 2.50 -5.34 9.37
C PHE A 104 2.16 -5.16 10.85
N ASP A 105 3.15 -4.79 11.65
CA ASP A 105 3.00 -4.41 13.05
C ASP A 105 3.57 -2.99 13.25
N PRO A 106 2.72 -2.00 13.60
CA PRO A 106 3.17 -0.62 13.75
C PRO A 106 4.12 -0.41 14.92
N ASN A 107 4.19 -1.34 15.88
CA ASN A 107 5.09 -1.23 17.03
C ASN A 107 6.52 -1.71 16.72
N THR A 108 6.73 -2.37 15.57
CA THR A 108 7.99 -3.04 15.23
C THR A 108 8.46 -2.76 13.81
N ILE A 109 8.14 -1.57 13.28
CA ILE A 109 8.54 -1.16 11.93
C ILE A 109 10.07 -0.98 11.83
N PRO A 110 10.77 -1.65 10.88
CA PRO A 110 12.19 -1.43 10.67
C PRO A 110 12.50 0.03 10.28
N PRO A 111 13.61 0.65 10.75
CA PRO A 111 13.90 2.07 10.51
C PRO A 111 13.91 2.48 9.03
N ASN A 112 14.39 1.61 8.14
CA ASN A 112 14.38 1.85 6.70
C ASN A 112 12.96 1.89 6.12
N MET A 113 12.06 1.01 6.60
CA MET A 113 10.65 1.03 6.19
C MET A 113 9.93 2.24 6.79
N GLN A 114 10.22 2.60 8.03
CA GLN A 114 9.68 3.82 8.66
C GLN A 114 10.03 5.06 7.82
N LYS A 115 11.30 5.20 7.42
CA LYS A 115 11.75 6.32 6.57
C LYS A 115 11.02 6.34 5.21
N TRP A 116 10.81 5.18 4.61
CA TRP A 116 10.05 5.08 3.35
C TRP A 116 8.59 5.50 3.52
N LEU A 117 7.92 5.05 4.59
CA LEU A 117 6.55 5.44 4.90
C LEU A 117 6.43 6.94 5.22
N GLU A 118 7.40 7.54 5.91
CA GLU A 118 7.50 8.99 6.10
C GLU A 118 7.56 9.75 4.77
N GLY A 119 8.31 9.21 3.80
CA GLY A 119 8.36 9.74 2.44
C GLY A 119 6.97 9.82 1.81
N TYR A 120 6.20 8.72 1.84
CA TYR A 120 4.82 8.73 1.34
C TYR A 120 3.93 9.74 2.09
N LYS A 121 4.06 9.85 3.42
CA LYS A 121 3.30 10.86 4.17
C LYS A 121 3.62 12.27 3.68
N ALA A 122 4.90 12.57 3.45
CA ALA A 122 5.34 13.87 2.97
C ALA A 122 4.84 14.15 1.54
N GLU A 123 4.96 13.19 0.63
CA GLU A 123 4.53 13.32 -0.77
C GLU A 123 3.01 13.51 -0.89
N ILE A 124 2.22 12.69 -0.19
CA ILE A 124 0.76 12.77 -0.22
C ILE A 124 0.29 14.09 0.40
N ARG A 125 0.87 14.48 1.55
CA ARG A 125 0.54 15.76 2.18
C ARG A 125 0.86 16.93 1.25
N TRP A 126 2.05 16.94 0.65
CA TRP A 126 2.45 17.99 -0.29
C TRP A 126 1.48 18.06 -1.47
N ALA A 127 1.07 16.92 -2.03
CA ALA A 127 0.11 16.88 -3.13
C ALA A 127 -1.26 17.48 -2.74
N VAL A 128 -1.74 17.19 -1.53
CA VAL A 128 -2.98 17.77 -0.99
C VAL A 128 -2.84 19.27 -0.76
N GLU A 129 -1.79 19.72 -0.08
CA GLU A 129 -1.54 21.13 0.24
C GLU A 129 -1.36 22.01 -1.01
N ASN A 130 -0.82 21.43 -2.08
CA ASN A 130 -0.60 22.12 -3.35
C ASN A 130 -1.73 21.91 -4.37
N ASN A 131 -2.84 21.30 -3.95
CA ASN A 131 -4.01 21.02 -4.82
C ASN A 131 -3.62 20.31 -6.13
N ILE A 132 -2.69 19.37 -6.05
CA ILE A 132 -2.30 18.58 -7.21
C ILE A 132 -3.52 17.80 -7.71
N GLU A 133 -3.83 17.93 -8.99
CA GLU A 133 -4.92 17.19 -9.60
C GLU A 133 -4.55 15.73 -9.78
N GLN A 134 -5.56 14.86 -9.67
CA GLN A 134 -5.38 13.44 -9.97
C GLN A 134 -5.06 13.28 -11.47
N SER A 135 -3.92 12.67 -11.77
CA SER A 135 -3.56 12.40 -13.17
C SER A 135 -4.49 11.33 -13.77
N PRO A 136 -4.71 11.33 -15.10
CA PRO A 136 -5.48 10.28 -15.78
C PRO A 136 -4.95 8.87 -15.51
N GLU A 137 -3.63 8.71 -15.33
CA GLU A 137 -3.00 7.43 -14.99
C GLU A 137 -3.42 6.95 -13.59
N ILE A 138 -3.38 7.84 -12.60
CA ILE A 138 -3.77 7.51 -11.22
C ILE A 138 -5.27 7.20 -11.15
N LEU A 139 -6.10 8.00 -11.82
CA LEU A 139 -7.53 7.74 -11.95
C LEU A 139 -7.80 6.36 -12.53
N ALA A 140 -7.11 5.98 -13.61
CA ALA A 140 -7.26 4.67 -14.22
C ALA A 140 -6.88 3.52 -13.26
N LYS A 141 -5.85 3.71 -12.41
CA LYS A 141 -5.46 2.71 -11.38
C LYS A 141 -6.52 2.55 -10.29
N TRP A 142 -7.11 3.65 -9.81
CA TRP A 142 -8.25 3.60 -8.88
C TRP A 142 -9.44 2.88 -9.51
N GLN A 143 -9.84 3.30 -10.71
CA GLN A 143 -10.95 2.70 -11.45
C GLN A 143 -10.72 1.21 -11.75
N ALA A 144 -9.49 0.79 -12.03
CA ALA A 144 -9.16 -0.61 -12.24
C ALA A 144 -9.46 -1.46 -11.00
N LEU A 145 -9.17 -0.94 -9.80
CA LEU A 145 -9.45 -1.61 -8.54
C LEU A 145 -10.92 -1.51 -8.13
N GLU A 146 -11.63 -0.44 -8.49
CA GLU A 146 -13.03 -0.24 -8.12
C GLU A 146 -14.01 -1.00 -9.04
N ASN A 147 -13.76 -1.01 -10.35
CA ASN A 147 -14.73 -1.49 -11.34
C ASN A 147 -14.75 -3.02 -11.53
N GLN A 148 -13.98 -3.78 -10.72
CA GLN A 148 -13.94 -5.25 -10.72
C GLN A 148 -13.93 -5.90 -12.11
N ASN A 149 -13.37 -5.23 -13.14
CA ASN A 149 -13.37 -5.72 -14.50
C ASN A 149 -11.98 -6.27 -14.85
N PRO A 150 -11.70 -7.55 -14.54
CA PRO A 150 -10.38 -8.16 -14.76
C PRO A 150 -9.95 -8.14 -16.24
N ALA A 151 -10.87 -7.89 -17.18
CA ALA A 151 -10.60 -7.87 -18.61
C ALA A 151 -9.83 -6.63 -19.11
N LYS A 152 -9.61 -5.60 -18.26
CA LYS A 152 -8.89 -4.37 -18.62
C LYS A 152 -7.53 -4.19 -17.95
N ALA A 153 -6.98 -5.25 -17.33
CA ALA A 153 -5.57 -5.28 -16.90
C ALA A 153 -4.67 -5.30 -18.16
N THR A 154 -4.53 -4.14 -18.79
CA THR A 154 -3.71 -3.96 -19.99
C THR A 154 -2.24 -3.96 -19.58
N ASN A 155 -1.47 -4.80 -20.28
CA ASN A 155 -0.02 -4.96 -20.20
C ASN A 155 0.49 -5.45 -18.84
N ALA A 156 0.17 -6.71 -18.51
CA ALA A 156 1.02 -7.48 -17.61
C ALA A 156 2.42 -7.60 -18.23
N THR A 157 3.33 -6.68 -17.92
CA THR A 157 4.76 -7.00 -17.93
C THR A 157 4.89 -8.28 -17.10
N SER A 158 5.45 -9.33 -17.68
CA SER A 158 5.67 -10.60 -16.98
C SER A 158 6.23 -10.30 -15.59
N ALA A 159 5.46 -10.59 -14.55
CA ALA A 159 5.89 -10.29 -13.19
C ALA A 159 7.18 -11.07 -12.92
N VAL A 160 8.29 -10.35 -12.79
CA VAL A 160 9.55 -10.96 -12.38
C VAL A 160 9.41 -11.23 -10.88
N ALA A 161 9.39 -12.51 -10.51
CA ALA A 161 9.39 -12.90 -9.11
C ALA A 161 10.59 -12.29 -8.37
N ALA A 162 10.52 -12.18 -7.04
CA ALA A 162 11.62 -11.67 -6.24
C ALA A 162 12.91 -12.45 -6.56
N LEU A 163 13.90 -11.74 -7.10
CA LEU A 163 15.17 -12.33 -7.53
C LEU A 163 15.97 -12.82 -6.32
N CYS A 164 16.08 -11.99 -5.29
CA CYS A 164 16.67 -12.37 -4.01
C CYS A 164 15.70 -13.28 -3.23
N ALA A 165 16.09 -14.54 -3.00
CA ALA A 165 15.34 -15.47 -2.16
C ALA A 165 15.74 -15.41 -0.66
N THR A 166 16.84 -14.70 -0.35
CA THR A 166 17.32 -14.49 1.02
C THR A 166 16.38 -13.57 1.79
N LYS A 167 16.19 -13.88 3.07
CA LYS A 167 15.44 -13.06 4.04
C LYS A 167 16.36 -12.77 5.23
N TRP A 168 17.54 -12.23 4.94
CA TRP A 168 18.58 -11.99 5.94
C TRP A 168 18.22 -10.82 6.84
N ASN A 169 18.79 -10.85 8.04
CA ASN A 169 18.60 -9.82 9.05
C ASN A 169 19.94 -9.15 9.38
N GLN A 170 19.93 -8.19 10.29
CA GLN A 170 21.15 -7.55 10.80
C GLN A 170 21.68 -8.19 12.09
N SER A 171 20.86 -9.04 12.72
CA SER A 171 21.16 -9.85 13.90
C SER A 171 20.03 -10.89 14.11
N PRO A 172 20.19 -11.90 14.98
CA PRO A 172 21.47 -12.43 15.47
C PRO A 172 22.21 -13.23 14.37
N TYR A 173 23.45 -13.64 14.64
CA TYR A 173 24.32 -14.48 13.78
C TYR A 173 24.89 -13.79 12.53
N TYR A 174 24.10 -12.97 11.83
CA TYR A 174 24.60 -12.16 10.69
C TYR A 174 25.70 -11.19 11.10
N ASN A 175 25.64 -10.72 12.35
CA ASN A 175 26.61 -9.82 12.95
C ASN A 175 27.68 -10.52 13.79
N ALA A 176 27.92 -11.83 13.61
CA ALA A 176 28.87 -12.59 14.43
C ALA A 176 30.31 -12.05 14.37
N LEU A 177 30.69 -11.38 13.28
CA LEU A 177 32.00 -10.75 13.10
C LEU A 177 31.99 -9.23 13.26
N CYS A 178 30.83 -8.64 13.58
CA CYS A 178 30.74 -7.22 13.89
C CYS A 178 31.40 -6.90 15.25
N PRO A 179 31.91 -5.69 15.47
CA PRO A 179 32.49 -5.27 16.74
C PRO A 179 31.58 -5.56 17.93
N TYR A 180 32.18 -5.89 19.07
CA TYR A 180 31.46 -6.02 20.35
C TYR A 180 31.41 -4.67 21.05
N ASP A 181 30.22 -4.22 21.45
CA ASP A 181 30.01 -3.01 22.21
C ASP A 181 29.94 -3.35 23.71
N ASN A 182 30.99 -3.00 24.44
CA ASN A 182 31.09 -3.25 25.89
C ASN A 182 30.05 -2.48 26.71
N THR A 183 29.49 -1.38 26.17
CA THR A 183 28.47 -0.57 26.86
C THR A 183 27.13 -1.30 26.91
N TYR A 184 26.76 -1.92 25.79
CA TYR A 184 25.49 -2.64 25.64
C TYR A 184 25.61 -4.15 25.87
N GLY A 185 26.83 -4.67 25.99
CA GLY A 185 27.07 -6.08 26.25
C GLY A 185 26.72 -6.99 25.06
N GLU A 186 26.71 -6.46 23.85
CA GLU A 186 26.32 -7.17 22.63
C GLU A 186 27.13 -6.77 21.39
N ARG A 187 27.05 -7.56 20.32
CA ARG A 187 27.67 -7.18 19.03
C ARG A 187 26.82 -6.15 18.33
N THR A 188 27.46 -5.16 17.71
CA THR A 188 26.76 -4.19 16.85
C THR A 188 26.04 -4.93 15.72
N VAL A 189 24.94 -4.36 15.21
CA VAL A 189 24.29 -4.89 14.00
C VAL A 189 25.20 -4.78 12.77
N THR A 190 24.90 -5.55 11.72
CA THR A 190 25.61 -5.41 10.43
C THR A 190 25.39 -4.05 9.77
N GLY A 191 24.23 -3.43 9.97
CA GLY A 191 23.78 -2.25 9.25
C GLY A 191 22.96 -2.61 8.01
N CYS A 192 21.88 -1.86 7.76
CA CYS A 192 20.93 -2.14 6.67
C CYS A 192 21.60 -2.12 5.28
N VAL A 193 22.56 -1.22 5.06
CA VAL A 193 23.31 -1.12 3.80
C VAL A 193 24.16 -2.38 3.56
N ALA A 194 24.84 -2.87 4.60
CA ALA A 194 25.65 -4.08 4.51
C ALA A 194 24.79 -5.31 4.26
N THR A 195 23.67 -5.47 4.99
CA THR A 195 22.73 -6.59 4.78
C THR A 195 22.11 -6.55 3.38
N ALA A 196 21.72 -5.37 2.88
CA ALA A 196 21.17 -5.24 1.52
C ALA A 196 22.19 -5.67 0.46
N MET A 197 23.44 -5.17 0.54
CA MET A 197 24.51 -5.57 -0.38
C MET A 197 24.80 -7.07 -0.30
N ALA A 198 24.85 -7.63 0.90
CA ALA A 198 25.14 -9.05 1.09
C ALA A 198 24.04 -9.94 0.45
N GLN A 199 22.76 -9.55 0.54
CA GLN A 199 21.67 -10.26 -0.14
C GLN A 199 21.79 -10.20 -1.66
N VAL A 200 22.15 -9.03 -2.21
CA VAL A 200 22.40 -8.86 -3.65
C VAL A 200 23.58 -9.70 -4.12
N MET A 201 24.69 -9.71 -3.38
CA MET A 201 25.87 -10.51 -3.72
C MET A 201 25.62 -12.02 -3.67
N LYS A 202 24.62 -12.47 -2.90
CA LYS A 202 24.27 -13.89 -2.79
C LYS A 202 23.39 -14.37 -3.95
N TYR A 203 22.62 -13.48 -4.55
CA TYR A 203 21.80 -13.73 -5.73
C TYR A 203 22.69 -13.89 -6.96
#